data_AF-A0A6C0AC51-F1
#
_entry.id   AF-A0A6C0AC51-F1
#
_cell.length_a   1.000
_cell.length_b   1.000
_cell.length_c   1.000
_cell.angle_alpha   90.00
_cell.angle_beta   90.00
_cell.angle_gamma   90.00
#
_symmetry.space_group_name_H-M   'P 1'
#
loop_
_entity.id
_entity.type
_entity.pdbx_description
1 polymer ?
#
loop_
_entity_poly.entity_id
_entity_poly.type
_entity_poly.pdbx_seq_one_letter_code
_entity_poly.pdbx_strand_id
1 'polypeptide(L)'
;MPQNSITSSDTMSSNVVHQFTVEFNGKIYNLQIIKSVPKPITSFNGQKIAHPWYPCGDSDDKMNWQTNKRYDTNNPRYDDIDEVLHNTDRFDIKHDGSCGAVMWDGEKFIPYKRYDVRKDKKTGEWKTYNKNDSWIECEPKPIIDDATHWPHFIPVTKEDKPSKWYFKAFENKKITEVDTKTLNKGDMFTIEYMGKVLNGKISDMVDDVNLVFHGALQMDIPKPLRCHDGFKRIFETLPLMEGLICYTNKYGPIKIRCEMMGIDWGTAKVDKFDLRHGLSTFVV
;
A
#
# COMPACT_ATOMS: atom_id res chain seq x y z
N MET A 1 38.65 -26.81 34.53
CA MET A 1 37.62 -25.74 34.44
C MET A 1 37.16 -25.69 32.99
N PRO A 2 35.87 -25.87 32.69
CA PRO A 2 35.40 -25.87 31.31
C PRO A 2 35.41 -24.43 30.76
N GLN A 3 35.94 -24.27 29.55
CA GLN A 3 35.90 -23.03 28.80
C GLN A 3 34.44 -22.74 28.43
N ASN A 4 33.90 -21.63 28.95
CA ASN A 4 32.65 -21.07 28.46
C ASN A 4 32.87 -20.58 27.03
N SER A 5 32.44 -21.38 26.06
CA SER A 5 32.23 -20.93 24.69
C SER A 5 31.08 -19.94 24.70
N ILE A 6 31.41 -18.65 24.59
CA ILE A 6 30.44 -17.62 24.25
C ILE A 6 30.02 -17.93 22.81
N THR A 7 28.91 -18.65 22.66
CA THR A 7 28.20 -18.76 21.41
C THR A 7 27.80 -17.34 21.02
N SER A 8 28.34 -16.87 19.89
CA SER A 8 27.95 -15.65 19.22
C SER A 8 26.42 -15.62 19.07
N SER A 9 25.76 -14.91 19.96
CA SER A 9 24.34 -14.65 19.89
C SER A 9 24.09 -13.75 18.67
N ASP A 10 23.49 -14.36 17.66
CA ASP A 10 22.62 -13.76 16.64
C ASP A 10 22.58 -12.24 16.64
N THR A 11 23.33 -11.62 15.73
CA THR A 11 22.95 -10.33 15.17
C THR A 11 21.61 -10.52 14.44
N MET A 12 20.51 -10.51 15.19
CA MET A 12 19.15 -10.37 14.66
C MET A 12 19.16 -9.23 13.65
N SER A 13 18.90 -9.57 12.39
CA SER A 13 19.15 -8.67 11.27
C SER A 13 18.42 -7.34 11.45
N SER A 14 19.10 -6.25 11.12
CA SER A 14 18.68 -4.85 11.23
C SER A 14 17.39 -4.46 10.47
N ASN A 15 16.68 -5.43 9.91
CA ASN A 15 15.57 -5.23 8.99
C ASN A 15 14.20 -5.51 9.62
N VAL A 16 14.12 -6.11 10.81
CA VAL A 16 12.83 -6.35 11.47
C VAL A 16 12.31 -5.04 12.09
N VAL A 17 11.11 -4.64 11.68
CA VAL A 17 10.43 -3.40 12.12
C VAL A 17 9.45 -3.68 13.25
N HIS A 18 8.72 -4.79 13.16
CA HIS A 18 7.73 -5.18 14.15
C HIS A 18 7.60 -6.71 14.19
N GLN A 19 7.35 -7.26 15.38
CA GLN A 19 7.10 -8.68 15.59
C GLN A 19 5.80 -8.85 16.35
N PHE A 20 5.00 -9.84 15.95
CA PHE A 20 3.73 -10.15 16.59
C PHE A 20 3.39 -11.63 16.40
N THR A 21 2.41 -12.12 17.14
CA THR A 21 1.98 -13.52 17.09
C THR A 21 0.53 -13.64 16.66
N VAL A 22 0.25 -14.65 15.86
CA VAL A 22 -1.11 -15.01 15.44
C VAL A 22 -1.39 -16.46 15.81
N GLU A 23 -2.50 -16.71 16.49
CA GLU A 23 -3.01 -18.07 16.71
C GLU A 23 -3.97 -18.47 15.59
N PHE A 24 -3.72 -19.61 14.95
CA PHE A 24 -4.55 -20.15 13.89
C PHE A 24 -4.55 -21.68 13.91
N ASN A 25 -5.73 -22.29 13.91
CA ASN A 25 -5.93 -23.74 14.02
C ASN A 25 -5.15 -24.38 15.18
N GLY A 26 -5.17 -23.75 16.36
CA GLY A 26 -4.50 -24.24 17.57
C GLY A 26 -2.96 -24.15 17.54
N LYS A 27 -2.38 -23.43 16.56
CA LYS A 27 -0.94 -23.18 16.46
C LYS A 27 -0.65 -21.69 16.50
N ILE A 28 0.41 -21.32 17.22
CA ILE A 28 0.94 -19.95 17.26
C ILE A 28 1.98 -19.80 16.13
N TYR A 29 1.84 -18.72 15.38
CA TYR A 29 2.76 -18.29 14.34
C TYR A 29 3.39 -16.97 14.76
N ASN A 30 4.72 -16.87 14.66
CA ASN A 30 5.46 -15.63 14.84
C ASN A 30 5.59 -14.96 13.48
N LEU A 31 5.07 -13.74 13.34
CA LEU A 31 5.16 -12.95 12.12
C LEU A 31 6.04 -11.74 12.34
N GLN A 32 6.60 -11.25 11.24
CA GLN A 32 7.47 -10.10 11.24
C GLN A 32 7.06 -9.15 10.11
N ILE A 33 7.05 -7.86 10.41
CA ILE A 33 7.12 -6.81 9.40
C ILE A 33 8.58 -6.46 9.24
N ILE A 34 9.09 -6.56 8.03
CA ILE A 34 10.49 -6.30 7.68
C ILE A 34 10.61 -5.13 6.72
N LYS A 35 11.76 -4.46 6.77
CA LYS A 35 12.17 -3.49 5.76
C LYS A 35 12.58 -4.21 4.49
N SER A 36 12.18 -3.63 3.37
CA SER A 36 12.67 -3.97 2.05
C SER A 36 13.12 -2.70 1.36
N VAL A 37 14.12 -2.83 0.49
CA VAL A 37 14.64 -1.70 -0.28
C VAL A 37 13.70 -1.45 -1.46
N PRO A 38 13.04 -0.28 -1.52
CA PRO A 38 12.21 0.07 -2.67
C PRO A 38 13.03 0.01 -3.96
N LYS A 39 12.42 -0.48 -5.04
CA LYS A 39 13.07 -0.55 -6.35
C LYS A 39 12.46 0.51 -7.28
N PRO A 40 13.28 1.15 -8.13
CA PRO A 40 12.74 2.05 -9.12
C PRO A 40 11.83 1.28 -10.08
N ILE A 41 10.75 1.92 -10.49
CA ILE A 41 9.80 1.36 -11.45
C ILE A 41 10.26 1.73 -12.85
N THR A 42 10.29 0.73 -13.74
CA THR A 42 10.57 0.94 -15.17
C THR A 42 9.30 1.21 -15.97
N SER A 43 8.16 0.78 -15.44
CA SER A 43 6.82 1.15 -15.87
C SER A 43 5.91 1.15 -14.64
N PHE A 44 5.15 2.23 -14.47
CA PHE A 44 4.03 2.19 -13.53
C PHE A 44 2.83 1.59 -14.27
N ASN A 45 2.05 0.76 -13.58
CA ASN A 45 0.72 0.37 -14.05
C ASN A 45 -0.30 1.02 -13.13
N GLY A 46 -0.93 2.09 -13.61
CA GLY A 46 -1.96 2.84 -12.89
C GLY A 46 -3.28 2.09 -12.68
N GLN A 47 -3.42 0.89 -13.25
CA GLN A 47 -4.65 0.11 -13.18
C GLN A 47 -5.07 -0.17 -11.75
N LYS A 48 -6.38 -0.30 -11.60
CA LYS A 48 -6.99 -0.73 -10.35
C LYS A 48 -6.52 -2.15 -10.04
N ILE A 49 -5.62 -2.29 -9.05
CA ILE A 49 -5.22 -3.58 -8.49
C ILE A 49 -6.49 -4.34 -8.09
N ALA A 50 -6.61 -5.58 -8.57
CA ALA A 50 -7.79 -6.40 -8.33
C ALA A 50 -7.93 -6.78 -6.86
N HIS A 51 -9.17 -7.07 -6.47
CA HIS A 51 -9.48 -7.70 -5.20
C HIS A 51 -9.70 -9.20 -5.43
N PRO A 52 -9.33 -10.08 -4.48
CA PRO A 52 -9.53 -11.53 -4.66
C PRO A 52 -10.98 -11.97 -4.49
N TRP A 53 -11.78 -11.20 -3.76
CA TRP A 53 -13.20 -11.45 -3.52
C TRP A 53 -14.05 -10.30 -4.07
N TYR A 54 -15.26 -10.60 -4.56
CA TYR A 54 -16.20 -9.58 -4.99
C TYR A 54 -16.78 -8.84 -3.77
N PRO A 55 -17.10 -7.54 -3.88
CA PRO A 55 -17.98 -6.92 -2.90
C PRO A 55 -19.35 -7.60 -2.93
N CYS A 56 -19.93 -7.89 -1.76
CA CYS A 56 -21.33 -8.28 -1.65
C CYS A 56 -22.20 -7.13 -2.19
N GLY A 57 -22.94 -7.40 -3.26
CA GLY A 57 -24.12 -6.63 -3.61
C GLY A 57 -25.32 -7.55 -3.47
N ASP A 58 -26.33 -7.12 -2.72
CA ASP A 58 -27.67 -7.65 -2.98
C ASP A 58 -27.98 -7.35 -4.44
N SER A 59 -28.44 -8.38 -5.16
CA SER A 59 -28.45 -8.46 -6.63
C SER A 59 -29.20 -7.35 -7.38
N ASP A 60 -29.86 -6.40 -6.69
CA ASP A 60 -30.73 -5.41 -7.32
C ASP A 60 -30.60 -3.97 -6.80
N ASP A 61 -29.84 -3.70 -5.73
CA ASP A 61 -29.73 -2.34 -5.19
C ASP A 61 -28.37 -1.71 -5.44
N LYS A 62 -28.39 -0.49 -5.98
CA LYS A 62 -27.21 0.32 -6.33
C LYS A 62 -26.22 0.31 -5.18
N MET A 63 -25.13 -0.45 -5.33
CA MET A 63 -24.03 -0.58 -4.37
C MET A 63 -23.63 0.81 -3.85
N ASN A 64 -24.03 1.14 -2.63
CA ASN A 64 -23.46 2.26 -1.91
C ASN A 64 -22.15 1.79 -1.28
N TRP A 65 -21.04 2.04 -1.98
CA TRP A 65 -19.68 1.75 -1.54
C TRP A 65 -19.34 2.34 -0.15
N GLN A 66 -20.14 3.29 0.35
CA GLN A 66 -19.94 3.92 1.64
C GLN A 66 -20.62 3.19 2.80
N THR A 67 -21.62 2.33 2.57
CA THR A 67 -22.47 1.79 3.65
C THR A 67 -22.46 0.27 3.80
N ASN A 68 -22.19 -0.51 2.75
CA ASN A 68 -22.18 -1.98 2.82
C ASN A 68 -20.92 -2.57 2.20
N LYS A 69 -19.78 -2.45 2.88
CA LYS A 69 -18.49 -3.02 2.45
C LYS A 69 -18.33 -4.49 2.85
N ARG A 70 -19.37 -5.31 2.68
CA ARG A 70 -19.20 -6.76 2.85
C ARG A 70 -18.60 -7.31 1.55
N TYR A 71 -17.75 -8.32 1.65
CA TYR A 71 -17.19 -9.03 0.49
C TYR A 71 -17.71 -10.45 0.50
N ASP A 72 -18.04 -10.98 -0.67
CA ASP A 72 -18.53 -12.33 -0.83
C ASP A 72 -17.33 -13.27 -0.89
N THR A 73 -17.00 -13.82 0.26
CA THR A 73 -15.87 -14.74 0.44
C THR A 73 -16.20 -16.13 -0.09
N ASN A 74 -17.49 -16.45 -0.28
CA ASN A 74 -17.96 -17.71 -0.85
C ASN A 74 -17.96 -17.67 -2.39
N ASN A 75 -17.84 -16.48 -2.98
CA ASN A 75 -17.76 -16.27 -4.42
C ASN A 75 -16.46 -15.52 -4.76
N PRO A 76 -15.30 -16.20 -4.74
CA PRO A 76 -14.04 -15.59 -5.09
C PRO A 76 -14.08 -15.10 -6.54
N ARG A 77 -13.31 -14.03 -6.83
CA ARG A 77 -13.17 -13.55 -8.21
C ARG A 77 -12.47 -14.57 -9.11
N TYR A 78 -11.66 -15.43 -8.53
CA TYR A 78 -10.88 -16.45 -9.21
C TYR A 78 -11.09 -17.79 -8.50
N ASP A 79 -11.48 -18.82 -9.26
CA ASP A 79 -11.81 -20.15 -8.70
C ASP A 79 -10.65 -20.81 -7.94
N ASP A 80 -9.41 -20.44 -8.28
CA ASP A 80 -8.17 -20.98 -7.70
C ASP A 80 -7.47 -20.00 -6.74
N ILE A 81 -8.18 -18.97 -6.25
CA ILE A 81 -7.53 -17.89 -5.49
C ILE A 81 -6.81 -18.39 -4.23
N ASP A 82 -7.34 -19.40 -3.55
CA ASP A 82 -6.71 -19.97 -2.36
C ASP A 82 -5.39 -20.67 -2.71
N GLU A 83 -5.32 -21.40 -3.82
CA GLU A 83 -4.07 -22.01 -4.30
C GLU A 83 -3.04 -20.94 -4.69
N VAL A 84 -3.50 -19.88 -5.37
CA VAL A 84 -2.65 -18.76 -5.78
C VAL A 84 -2.07 -18.02 -4.56
N LEU A 85 -2.91 -17.73 -3.56
CA LEU A 85 -2.47 -17.07 -2.32
C LEU A 85 -1.54 -17.96 -1.51
N HIS A 86 -1.84 -19.27 -1.41
CA HIS A 86 -0.99 -20.24 -0.74
C HIS A 86 0.44 -20.27 -1.31
N ASN A 87 0.56 -20.12 -2.62
CA ASN A 87 1.83 -20.12 -3.35
C ASN A 87 2.45 -18.71 -3.55
N THR A 88 1.82 -17.65 -3.05
CA THR A 88 2.37 -16.29 -3.09
C THR A 88 3.44 -16.11 -2.02
N ASP A 89 4.59 -15.56 -2.36
CA ASP A 89 5.76 -15.40 -1.47
C ASP A 89 6.03 -13.94 -1.05
N ARG A 90 5.47 -12.97 -1.77
CA ARG A 90 5.65 -11.55 -1.47
C ARG A 90 4.35 -10.87 -1.06
N PHE A 91 4.36 -10.33 0.16
CA PHE A 91 3.29 -9.53 0.74
C PHE A 91 3.85 -8.18 1.19
N ASP A 92 3.49 -7.13 0.47
CA ASP A 92 3.84 -5.76 0.84
C ASP A 92 2.71 -5.17 1.68
N ILE A 93 3.05 -4.37 2.70
CA ILE A 93 2.06 -3.66 3.50
C ILE A 93 1.34 -2.65 2.60
N LYS A 94 0.00 -2.68 2.61
CA LYS A 94 -0.80 -1.65 1.96
C LYS A 94 -1.05 -0.54 2.96
N HIS A 95 -0.51 0.63 2.67
CA HIS A 95 -0.77 1.86 3.39
C HIS A 95 -2.02 2.59 2.85
N ASP A 96 -2.74 3.26 3.77
CA ASP A 96 -3.77 4.23 3.40
C ASP A 96 -3.19 5.63 3.26
N GLY A 97 -3.31 6.17 2.06
CA GLY A 97 -2.93 7.53 1.75
C GLY A 97 -3.39 7.98 0.38
N SER A 98 -2.72 9.00 -0.16
CA SER A 98 -2.84 9.34 -1.57
C SER A 98 -1.60 8.88 -2.34
N CYS A 99 -1.82 8.07 -3.37
CA CYS A 99 -0.76 7.58 -4.22
C CYS A 99 0.00 8.73 -4.91
N GLY A 100 1.31 8.59 -4.99
CA GLY A 100 2.21 9.53 -5.62
C GLY A 100 3.43 8.84 -6.21
N ALA A 101 4.36 9.66 -6.67
CA ALA A 101 5.67 9.21 -7.09
C ALA A 101 6.75 10.23 -6.70
N VAL A 102 7.99 9.76 -6.64
CA VAL A 102 9.18 10.61 -6.61
C VAL A 102 10.09 10.18 -7.74
N MET A 103 10.62 11.15 -8.49
CA MET A 103 11.51 10.90 -9.62
C MET A 103 12.87 11.53 -9.37
N TRP A 104 13.95 10.77 -9.60
CA TRP A 104 15.30 11.28 -9.53
C TRP A 104 15.63 12.09 -10.79
N ASP A 105 15.99 13.36 -10.64
CA ASP A 105 16.33 14.24 -11.78
C ASP A 105 17.84 14.24 -12.13
N GLY A 106 18.64 13.49 -11.38
CA GLY A 106 20.10 13.46 -11.44
C GLY A 106 20.79 14.13 -10.25
N GLU A 107 20.07 15.00 -9.52
CA GLU A 107 20.60 15.75 -8.37
C GLU A 107 19.71 15.61 -7.13
N LYS A 108 18.39 15.58 -7.33
CA LYS A 108 17.39 15.50 -6.27
C LYS A 108 16.14 14.73 -6.72
N PHE A 109 15.30 14.40 -5.75
CA PHE A 109 13.97 13.87 -6.02
C PHE A 109 12.98 15.00 -6.34
N ILE A 110 12.11 14.74 -7.31
CA ILE A 110 10.98 15.60 -7.68
C ILE A 110 9.69 14.87 -7.27
N PRO A 111 8.84 15.46 -6.41
CA PRO A 111 7.58 14.85 -5.99
C PRO A 111 6.47 15.02 -7.04
N TYR A 112 5.69 13.96 -7.22
CA TYR A 112 4.49 13.92 -8.03
C TYR A 112 3.32 13.38 -7.21
N LYS A 113 2.11 13.87 -7.48
CA LYS A 113 0.85 13.33 -6.94
C LYS A 113 0.04 12.67 -8.04
N ARG A 114 -0.75 11.66 -7.68
CA ARG A 114 -1.69 11.04 -8.62
C ARG A 114 -2.86 11.99 -8.92
N TYR A 115 -3.18 12.12 -10.20
CA TYR A 115 -4.36 12.79 -10.72
C TYR A 115 -5.08 11.84 -11.67
N ASP A 116 -6.33 11.51 -11.36
CA ASP A 116 -7.13 10.69 -12.25
C ASP A 116 -7.89 11.59 -13.23
N VAL A 117 -7.45 11.61 -14.49
CA VAL A 117 -8.21 12.23 -15.58
C VAL A 117 -9.54 11.49 -15.71
N ARG A 118 -10.64 12.21 -15.81
CA ARG A 118 -11.99 11.64 -15.95
C ARG A 118 -12.59 12.03 -17.30
N LYS A 119 -13.48 11.18 -17.81
CA LYS A 119 -14.32 11.53 -18.96
C LYS A 119 -15.28 12.65 -18.56
N ASP A 120 -15.44 13.63 -19.44
CA ASP A 120 -16.53 14.59 -19.36
C ASP A 120 -17.85 13.83 -19.48
N LYS A 121 -18.77 14.07 -18.54
CA LYS A 121 -20.03 13.31 -18.49
C LYS A 121 -20.94 13.57 -19.68
N LYS A 122 -20.79 14.71 -20.36
CA LYS A 122 -21.63 15.10 -21.50
C LYS A 122 -21.03 14.63 -22.81
N THR A 123 -19.73 14.79 -23.01
CA THR A 123 -19.08 14.47 -24.28
C THR A 123 -18.46 13.08 -24.32
N GLY A 124 -18.23 12.46 -23.15
CA GLY A 124 -17.48 11.19 -23.06
C GLY A 124 -15.98 11.33 -23.28
N GLU A 125 -15.49 12.54 -23.54
CA GLU A 125 -14.08 12.81 -23.83
C GLU A 125 -13.25 12.96 -22.56
N TRP A 126 -12.00 12.52 -22.60
CA TRP A 126 -11.07 12.68 -21.47
C TRP A 126 -10.68 14.14 -21.28
N LYS A 127 -11.04 14.73 -20.14
CA LYS A 127 -10.79 16.16 -19.88
C LYS A 127 -9.43 16.37 -19.21
N THR A 128 -8.42 16.71 -20.01
CA THR A 128 -7.10 17.12 -19.50
C THR A 128 -7.09 18.63 -19.26
N TYR A 129 -6.95 19.07 -18.01
CA TYR A 129 -7.09 20.50 -17.64
C TYR A 129 -5.85 21.36 -17.92
N ASN A 130 -4.68 20.75 -18.14
CA ASN A 130 -3.47 21.43 -18.59
C ASN A 130 -2.45 20.37 -18.96
N LYS A 131 -2.22 20.13 -20.26
CA LYS A 131 -1.02 19.41 -20.71
C LYS A 131 0.18 20.35 -20.60
N ASN A 132 0.59 20.67 -19.37
CA ASN A 132 1.97 21.12 -19.19
C ASN A 132 2.86 19.88 -19.30
N ASP A 133 4.04 20.04 -19.89
CA ASP A 133 4.93 18.97 -20.40
C ASP A 133 5.52 18.00 -19.34
N SER A 134 4.96 17.95 -18.14
CA SER A 134 5.48 17.14 -17.03
C SER A 134 4.45 16.18 -16.42
N TRP A 135 3.28 16.03 -17.05
CA TRP A 135 2.33 14.98 -16.66
C TRP A 135 2.84 13.65 -17.18
N ILE A 136 2.97 12.67 -16.27
CA ILE A 136 3.46 11.33 -16.60
C ILE A 136 2.26 10.40 -16.58
N GLU A 137 1.93 9.84 -17.74
CA GLU A 137 0.87 8.85 -17.86
C GLU A 137 1.24 7.61 -17.03
N CYS A 138 0.33 7.20 -16.15
CA CYS A 138 0.53 6.00 -15.33
C CYS A 138 0.25 4.71 -16.10
N GLU A 139 -0.46 4.80 -17.22
CA GLU A 139 -0.75 3.74 -18.16
C GLU A 139 -1.24 4.37 -19.48
N PRO A 140 -1.20 3.63 -20.61
CA PRO A 140 -1.79 4.11 -21.85
C PRO A 140 -3.25 4.51 -21.67
N LYS A 141 -3.67 5.55 -22.39
CA LYS A 141 -5.07 5.99 -22.41
C LYS A 141 -6.03 4.81 -22.60
N PRO A 142 -7.03 4.62 -21.73
CA PRO A 142 -7.96 3.51 -21.85
C PRO A 142 -8.74 3.58 -23.16
N ILE A 143 -8.81 2.43 -23.85
CA ILE A 143 -9.55 2.25 -25.10
C ILE A 143 -10.98 1.76 -24.82
N ILE A 144 -11.21 1.12 -23.67
CA ILE A 144 -12.52 0.60 -23.28
C ILE A 144 -13.50 1.73 -22.90
N ASP A 145 -14.75 1.58 -23.32
CA ASP A 145 -15.78 2.62 -23.17
C ASP A 145 -16.20 2.84 -21.71
N ASP A 146 -16.16 1.78 -20.89
CA ASP A 146 -16.54 1.81 -19.47
C ASP A 146 -15.40 2.26 -18.54
N ALA A 147 -14.21 2.59 -19.07
CA ALA A 147 -13.14 3.18 -18.28
C ALA A 147 -13.57 4.53 -17.68
N THR A 148 -13.46 4.63 -16.36
CA THR A 148 -13.90 5.81 -15.59
C THR A 148 -12.78 6.78 -15.25
N HIS A 149 -11.53 6.31 -15.27
CA HIS A 149 -10.35 7.06 -14.82
C HIS A 149 -9.14 6.74 -15.72
N TRP A 150 -8.30 7.74 -15.96
CA TRP A 150 -7.01 7.61 -16.63
C TRP A 150 -5.94 8.28 -15.76
N PRO A 151 -5.21 7.50 -14.95
CA PRO A 151 -4.31 8.02 -13.94
C PRO A 151 -3.05 8.65 -14.54
N HIS A 152 -2.61 9.76 -13.95
CA HIS A 152 -1.36 10.45 -14.24
C HIS A 152 -0.64 10.83 -12.96
N PHE A 153 0.67 10.97 -13.03
CA PHE A 153 1.46 11.69 -12.05
C PHE A 153 1.67 13.12 -12.51
N ILE A 154 1.31 14.07 -11.66
CA ILE A 154 1.49 15.50 -11.90
C ILE A 154 2.45 16.09 -10.87
N PRO A 155 3.36 16.99 -11.25
CA PRO A 155 4.32 17.57 -10.31
C PRO A 155 3.60 18.24 -9.13
N VAL A 156 4.14 18.02 -7.94
CA VAL A 156 3.71 18.72 -6.74
C VAL A 156 4.45 20.06 -6.71
N THR A 157 3.70 21.16 -6.83
CA THR A 157 4.25 22.52 -6.76
C THR A 157 3.76 23.24 -5.52
N LYS A 158 4.54 24.22 -5.05
CA LYS A 158 4.23 24.99 -3.84
C LYS A 158 3.06 25.96 -4.06
N GLU A 159 2.85 26.37 -5.30
CA GLU A 159 1.85 27.35 -5.72
C GLU A 159 0.44 26.74 -5.78
N ASP A 160 0.34 25.42 -6.01
CA ASP A 160 -0.93 24.71 -6.03
C ASP A 160 -1.43 24.48 -4.59
N LYS A 161 -2.43 25.25 -4.16
CA LYS A 161 -2.99 25.18 -2.80
C LYS A 161 -3.41 23.75 -2.39
N PRO A 162 -4.13 22.97 -3.24
CA PRO A 162 -4.35 21.54 -3.03
C PRO A 162 -3.08 20.69 -2.81
N SER A 163 -1.94 21.11 -3.36
CA SER A 163 -0.64 20.40 -3.26
C SER A 163 0.12 20.64 -1.96
N LYS A 164 -0.28 21.63 -1.14
CA LYS A 164 0.47 22.05 0.06
C LYS A 164 0.85 20.90 1.00
N TRP A 165 -0.02 19.91 1.13
CA TRP A 165 0.17 18.80 2.07
C TRP A 165 1.11 17.73 1.49
N TYR A 166 1.03 17.47 0.18
CA TYR A 166 2.00 16.62 -0.53
C TYR A 166 3.41 17.21 -0.45
N PHE A 167 3.51 18.52 -0.62
CA PHE A 167 4.77 19.25 -0.50
C PHE A 167 5.33 19.13 0.92
N LYS A 168 4.50 19.37 1.94
CA LYS A 168 4.87 19.17 3.36
C LYS A 168 5.34 17.74 3.64
N ALA A 169 4.64 16.72 3.12
CA ALA A 169 5.03 15.32 3.26
C ALA A 169 6.43 15.05 2.69
N PHE A 170 6.71 15.62 1.52
CA PHE A 170 7.99 15.48 0.85
C PHE A 170 9.12 16.22 1.57
N GLU A 171 8.88 17.44 2.06
CA GLU A 171 9.88 18.22 2.81
C GLU A 171 10.19 17.62 4.19
N ASN A 172 9.20 17.02 4.85
CA ASN A 172 9.38 16.41 6.17
C ASN A 172 10.33 15.20 6.11
N LYS A 173 10.37 14.50 4.98
CA LYS A 173 11.11 13.24 4.84
C LYS A 173 12.47 13.46 4.20
N LYS A 174 13.52 12.96 4.86
CA LYS A 174 14.79 12.71 4.19
C LYS A 174 14.70 11.35 3.51
N ILE A 175 14.64 11.32 2.19
CA ILE A 175 14.71 10.08 1.41
C ILE A 175 16.11 9.47 1.62
N THR A 176 16.19 8.49 2.51
CA THR A 176 17.43 7.81 2.92
C THR A 176 17.37 6.31 2.66
N GLU A 177 16.19 5.80 2.34
CA GLU A 177 15.92 4.39 2.05
C GLU A 177 16.35 3.96 0.65
N VAL A 178 16.81 4.90 -0.17
CA VAL A 178 17.26 4.68 -1.54
C VAL A 178 18.71 5.13 -1.68
N ASP A 179 19.58 4.25 -2.19
CA ASP A 179 20.94 4.63 -2.55
C ASP A 179 20.95 5.41 -3.87
N THR A 180 21.03 6.73 -3.76
CA THR A 180 21.03 7.65 -4.91
C THR A 180 22.20 7.43 -5.86
N LYS A 181 23.30 6.80 -5.41
CA LYS A 181 24.46 6.51 -6.27
C LYS A 181 24.17 5.45 -7.33
N THR A 182 23.14 4.64 -7.11
CA THR A 182 22.72 3.60 -8.06
C THR A 182 21.63 4.08 -9.03
N LEU A 183 21.15 5.31 -8.87
CA LEU A 183 20.04 5.83 -9.66
C LEU A 183 20.50 6.51 -10.93
N ASN A 184 19.73 6.31 -11.99
CA ASN A 184 19.80 7.07 -13.22
C ASN A 184 18.76 8.19 -13.21
N LYS A 185 19.05 9.28 -13.93
CA LYS A 185 18.06 10.33 -14.16
C LYS A 185 16.80 9.74 -14.80
N GLY A 186 15.64 10.02 -14.22
CA GLY A 186 14.35 9.47 -14.63
C GLY A 186 13.90 8.27 -13.81
N ASP A 187 14.77 7.67 -12.99
CA ASP A 187 14.38 6.60 -12.07
C ASP A 187 13.28 7.11 -11.12
N MET A 188 12.19 6.36 -11.06
CA MET A 188 10.99 6.76 -10.34
C MET A 188 10.61 5.70 -9.32
N PHE A 189 10.02 6.13 -8.22
CA PHE A 189 9.46 5.25 -7.21
C PHE A 189 8.04 5.67 -6.92
N THR A 190 7.15 4.71 -6.73
CA THR A 190 5.81 5.02 -6.22
C THR A 190 5.82 5.11 -4.72
N ILE A 191 5.04 6.07 -4.23
CA ILE A 191 4.93 6.39 -2.81
C ILE A 191 3.46 6.51 -2.44
N GLU A 192 3.20 6.41 -1.14
CA GLU A 192 1.95 6.79 -0.53
C GLU A 192 2.20 8.04 0.30
N TYR A 193 1.52 9.14 -0.02
CA TYR A 193 1.49 10.31 0.85
C TYR A 193 0.44 10.08 1.94
N MET A 194 0.90 10.11 3.17
CA MET A 194 0.11 9.78 4.35
C MET A 194 -0.02 10.99 5.26
N GLY A 195 -1.04 10.98 6.09
CA GLY A 195 -1.18 11.93 7.18
C GLY A 195 -2.01 11.35 8.30
N LYS A 196 -1.98 11.98 9.47
CA LYS A 196 -2.67 11.48 10.67
C LYS A 196 -4.13 11.09 10.44
N VAL A 197 -4.82 11.84 9.59
CA VAL A 197 -6.20 11.56 9.18
C VAL A 197 -6.30 11.71 7.67
N LEU A 198 -6.79 10.67 7.00
CA LEU A 198 -7.01 10.65 5.56
C LEU A 198 -8.42 10.11 5.28
N ASN A 199 -9.18 10.80 4.43
CA ASN A 199 -10.60 10.50 4.16
C ASN A 199 -11.48 10.34 5.42
N GLY A 200 -11.16 11.05 6.51
CA GLY A 200 -11.90 11.00 7.77
C GLY A 200 -11.57 9.79 8.67
N LYS A 201 -10.60 8.96 8.28
CA LYS A 201 -10.10 7.83 9.09
C LYS A 201 -8.69 8.11 9.57
N ILE A 202 -8.33 7.58 10.74
CA ILE A 202 -6.95 7.62 11.23
C ILE A 202 -6.14 6.77 10.26
N SER A 203 -5.15 7.38 9.59
CA SER A 203 -4.30 6.67 8.64
C SER A 203 -3.14 6.01 9.38
N ASP A 204 -2.68 4.91 8.79
CA ASP A 204 -1.72 4.01 9.40
C ASP A 204 -0.42 4.78 9.72
N MET A 205 0.09 4.62 10.94
CA MET A 205 1.51 4.83 11.26
C MET A 205 2.10 6.26 11.20
N VAL A 206 1.30 7.33 11.04
CA VAL A 206 1.84 8.71 10.89
C VAL A 206 1.28 9.69 11.93
N ASP A 207 2.16 10.45 12.58
CA ASP A 207 1.77 11.44 13.60
C ASP A 207 1.33 12.81 13.03
N ASP A 208 1.83 13.19 11.85
CA ASP A 208 1.45 14.43 11.15
C ASP A 208 1.24 14.17 9.65
N VAL A 209 2.26 14.40 8.82
CA VAL A 209 2.21 14.22 7.36
C VAL A 209 3.57 13.67 6.91
N ASN A 210 3.57 12.56 6.18
CA ASN A 210 4.78 11.91 5.68
C ASN A 210 4.49 11.18 4.35
N LEU A 211 5.50 10.54 3.77
CA LEU A 211 5.37 9.63 2.65
C LEU A 211 6.08 8.31 2.93
N VAL A 212 5.58 7.22 2.37
CA VAL A 212 6.23 5.90 2.43
C VAL A 212 6.32 5.32 1.03
N PHE A 213 7.47 4.72 0.71
CA PHE A 213 7.63 4.01 -0.56
C PHE A 213 6.78 2.75 -0.60
N HIS A 214 6.14 2.49 -1.73
CA HIS A 214 5.48 1.21 -1.95
C HIS A 214 6.52 0.08 -1.90
N GLY A 215 6.17 -0.98 -1.18
CA GLY A 215 7.06 -2.12 -0.98
C GLY A 215 8.23 -1.90 -0.02
N ALA A 216 8.28 -0.77 0.69
CA ALA A 216 9.29 -0.54 1.74
C ALA A 216 9.10 -1.44 2.96
N LEU A 217 7.87 -1.89 3.20
CA LEU A 217 7.51 -2.78 4.30
C LEU A 217 6.87 -4.04 3.73
N GLN A 218 7.37 -5.19 4.19
CA GLN A 218 6.90 -6.51 3.79
C GLN A 218 6.56 -7.33 5.02
N MET A 219 5.65 -8.28 4.86
CA MET A 219 5.30 -9.25 5.89
C MET A 219 5.63 -10.65 5.39
N ASP A 220 6.41 -11.40 6.18
CA ASP A 220 6.56 -12.82 5.93
C ASP A 220 5.37 -13.56 6.55
N ILE A 221 4.48 -14.05 5.68
CA ILE A 221 3.25 -14.74 6.08
C ILE A 221 3.44 -16.24 5.86
N PRO A 222 3.41 -17.07 6.91
CA PRO A 222 3.46 -18.53 6.79
C PRO A 222 2.35 -19.09 5.91
N LYS A 223 2.67 -20.12 5.10
CA LYS A 223 1.71 -20.77 4.18
C LYS A 223 0.34 -21.11 4.79
N PRO A 224 0.23 -21.64 6.03
CA PRO A 224 -1.08 -21.91 6.63
C PRO A 224 -1.96 -20.69 6.86
N LEU A 225 -1.38 -19.48 6.92
CA LEU A 225 -2.10 -18.23 7.10
C LEU A 225 -2.47 -17.54 5.78
N ARG A 226 -2.01 -18.06 4.62
CA ARG A 226 -2.25 -17.47 3.29
C ARG A 226 -3.60 -17.85 2.72
N CYS A 227 -4.63 -17.69 3.53
CA CYS A 227 -6.03 -17.94 3.19
C CYS A 227 -6.90 -16.89 3.86
N HIS A 228 -8.17 -16.79 3.48
CA HIS A 228 -9.10 -15.81 4.03
C HIS A 228 -9.04 -15.71 5.56
N ASP A 229 -9.22 -16.83 6.26
CA ASP A 229 -9.28 -16.84 7.73
C ASP A 229 -7.92 -16.53 8.38
N GLY A 230 -6.81 -16.95 7.75
CA GLY A 230 -5.48 -16.59 8.20
C GLY A 230 -5.22 -15.08 8.10
N PHE A 231 -5.59 -14.45 6.97
CA PHE A 231 -5.51 -13.00 6.80
C PHE A 231 -6.41 -12.26 7.80
N LYS A 232 -7.61 -12.78 8.06
CA LYS A 232 -8.48 -12.22 9.10
C LYS A 232 -7.78 -12.18 10.47
N ARG A 233 -7.14 -13.27 10.89
CA ARG A 233 -6.39 -13.29 12.16
C ARG A 233 -5.24 -12.29 12.20
N ILE A 234 -4.55 -12.10 11.08
CA ILE A 234 -3.48 -11.10 10.97
C ILE A 234 -4.07 -9.69 11.17
N PHE A 235 -5.15 -9.35 10.48
CA PHE A 235 -5.78 -8.03 10.58
C PHE A 235 -6.46 -7.77 11.93
N GLU A 236 -7.00 -8.80 12.59
CA GLU A 236 -7.47 -8.70 13.99
C GLU A 236 -6.34 -8.32 14.94
N THR A 237 -5.11 -8.79 14.66
CA THR A 237 -3.91 -8.50 15.46
C THR A 237 -3.30 -7.13 15.10
N LEU A 238 -3.48 -6.67 13.86
CA LEU A 238 -2.98 -5.40 13.34
C LEU A 238 -4.14 -4.52 12.83
N PRO A 239 -4.99 -3.98 13.72
CA PRO A 239 -6.23 -3.30 13.35
C PRO A 239 -6.03 -1.93 12.66
N LEU A 240 -4.80 -1.41 12.70
CA LEU A 240 -4.37 -0.16 12.05
C LEU A 240 -3.64 -0.39 10.73
N MET A 241 -3.83 -1.53 10.07
CA MET A 241 -3.29 -1.78 8.74
C MET A 241 -4.44 -1.82 7.74
N GLU A 242 -4.40 -1.01 6.67
CA GLU A 242 -5.44 -1.04 5.63
C GLU A 242 -5.50 -2.41 4.94
N GLY A 243 -4.34 -3.00 4.66
CA GLY A 243 -4.27 -4.30 4.02
C GLY A 243 -2.88 -4.73 3.56
N LEU A 244 -2.87 -5.61 2.55
CA LEU A 244 -1.68 -6.19 1.93
C LEU A 244 -1.79 -6.11 0.41
N ILE A 245 -0.66 -5.93 -0.27
CA ILE A 245 -0.50 -6.18 -1.70
C ILE A 245 0.22 -7.52 -1.86
N CYS A 246 -0.45 -8.49 -2.48
CA CYS A 246 0.04 -9.83 -2.74
C CYS A 246 0.51 -9.90 -4.20
N TYR A 247 1.79 -10.17 -4.43
CA TYR A 247 2.33 -10.27 -5.79
C TYR A 247 2.21 -11.70 -6.29
N THR A 248 1.13 -11.99 -7.00
CA THR A 248 0.83 -13.36 -7.46
C THR A 248 1.50 -13.67 -8.79
N ASN A 249 1.86 -14.94 -9.00
CA ASN A 249 2.46 -15.40 -10.26
C ASN A 249 1.45 -15.47 -11.43
N LYS A 250 0.14 -15.53 -11.13
CA LYS A 250 -0.90 -15.80 -12.13
C LYS A 250 -1.70 -14.56 -12.52
N TYR A 251 -2.08 -13.74 -11.55
CA TYR A 251 -3.00 -12.60 -11.76
C TYR A 251 -2.31 -11.23 -11.61
N GLY A 252 -1.00 -11.22 -11.38
CA GLY A 252 -0.27 -10.02 -11.00
C GLY A 252 -0.57 -9.61 -9.55
N PRO A 253 -0.41 -8.33 -9.19
CA PRO A 253 -0.68 -7.86 -7.84
C PRO A 253 -2.18 -7.91 -7.54
N ILE A 254 -2.51 -8.41 -6.34
CA ILE A 254 -3.86 -8.42 -5.78
C ILE A 254 -3.82 -7.68 -4.44
N LYS A 255 -4.83 -6.87 -4.15
CA LYS A 255 -4.94 -6.17 -2.86
C LYS A 255 -5.98 -6.81 -1.95
N ILE A 256 -5.53 -7.27 -0.80
CA ILE A 256 -6.36 -7.78 0.30
C ILE A 256 -6.51 -6.67 1.32
N ARG A 257 -7.75 -6.30 1.67
CA ARG A 257 -8.04 -5.26 2.67
C ARG A 257 -8.67 -5.88 3.91
N CYS A 258 -8.43 -5.30 5.07
CA CYS A 258 -9.06 -5.76 6.32
C CYS A 258 -10.60 -5.66 6.27
N GLU A 259 -11.15 -4.69 5.54
CA GLU A 259 -12.60 -4.57 5.30
C GLU A 259 -13.20 -5.82 4.63
N MET A 260 -12.42 -6.58 3.86
CA MET A 260 -12.86 -7.86 3.27
C MET A 260 -13.12 -8.93 4.32
N MET A 261 -12.46 -8.82 5.46
CA MET A 261 -12.59 -9.76 6.58
C MET A 261 -13.68 -9.33 7.57
N GLY A 262 -14.47 -8.30 7.22
CA GLY A 262 -15.48 -7.70 8.09
C GLY A 262 -14.90 -6.83 9.21
N ILE A 263 -13.64 -6.42 9.10
CA ILE A 263 -12.97 -5.57 10.08
C ILE A 263 -13.08 -4.12 9.62
N ASP A 264 -13.68 -3.26 10.44
CA ASP A 264 -13.73 -1.83 10.13
C ASP A 264 -12.40 -1.18 10.46
N TRP A 265 -11.72 -0.78 9.40
CA TRP A 265 -10.43 -0.13 9.46
C TRP A 265 -10.53 1.27 10.06
N GLY A 266 -9.64 1.59 11.01
CA GLY A 266 -9.49 2.92 11.58
C GLY A 266 -10.52 3.29 12.67
N THR A 267 -11.41 2.36 13.06
CA THR A 267 -12.39 2.58 14.14
C THR A 267 -12.06 1.85 15.45
N ALA A 268 -10.99 1.06 15.48
CA ALA A 268 -10.48 0.48 16.70
C ALA A 268 -10.12 1.61 17.70
N LYS A 269 -10.68 1.56 18.91
CA LYS A 269 -10.19 2.36 20.04
C LYS A 269 -8.80 1.85 20.38
N VAL A 270 -7.77 2.51 19.85
CA VAL A 270 -6.37 2.13 20.03
C VAL A 270 -5.92 2.56 21.43
N ASP A 271 -6.45 1.93 22.47
CA ASP A 271 -5.99 2.16 23.84
C ASP A 271 -4.69 1.38 24.14
N LYS A 272 -4.28 0.45 23.26
CA LYS A 272 -3.20 -0.52 23.56
C LYS A 272 -2.22 -0.90 22.44
N PHE A 273 -2.40 -0.43 21.20
CA PHE A 273 -1.54 -0.84 20.09
C PHE A 273 -0.82 0.36 19.48
N ASP A 274 0.21 0.84 20.17
CA ASP A 274 1.01 1.98 19.71
C ASP A 274 2.10 1.53 18.72
N LEU A 275 1.63 1.07 17.57
CA LEU A 275 2.46 0.84 16.38
C LEU A 275 3.24 2.13 16.00
N ARG A 276 2.79 3.32 16.43
CA ARG A 276 3.47 4.59 16.18
C ARG A 276 4.82 4.69 16.90
N HIS A 277 5.08 3.97 18.00
CA HIS A 277 6.37 4.11 18.70
C HIS A 277 7.50 3.29 18.08
N GLY A 278 7.18 2.15 17.43
CA GLY A 278 8.18 1.35 16.70
C GLY A 278 8.40 1.84 15.27
N LEU A 279 7.35 2.39 14.64
CA LEU A 279 7.36 2.83 13.25
C LEU A 279 7.42 4.34 13.04
N SER A 280 7.29 5.18 14.08
CA SER A 280 7.59 6.62 13.96
C SER A 280 9.02 6.83 13.50
N THR A 281 9.97 5.99 13.90
CA THR A 281 11.34 6.00 13.37
C THR A 281 11.46 5.66 11.87
N PHE A 282 10.39 5.18 11.22
CA PHE A 282 10.36 4.79 9.80
C PHE A 282 9.35 5.60 8.98
N VAL A 283 8.54 6.41 9.67
CA VAL A 283 7.66 7.46 9.14
C VAL A 283 8.15 8.82 9.66
N VAL A 284 9.48 9.02 9.71
CA VAL A 284 10.13 10.33 9.86
C VAL A 284 11.13 10.48 8.72
#